data_AF-A0AAJ0PTX4-F1
#
_entry.id   AF-A0AAJ0PTX4-F1
#
_cell.length_a   1.000
_cell.length_b   1.000
_cell.length_c   1.000
_cell.angle_alpha   90.00
_cell.angle_beta   90.00
_cell.angle_gamma   90.00
#
_symmetry.space_group_name_H-M   'P 1'
#
loop_
_entity.id
_entity.type
_entity.pdbx_description
1 polymer ?
#
loop_
_entity_poly.entity_id
_entity_poly.type
_entity_poly.pdbx_seq_one_letter_code
_entity_poly.pdbx_strand_id
1 'polypeptide(L)'
;MSIKPFMPQSVEDLKGRLDELWGLTNDAAPYSDSLRGEVLDLIWHCQQKVPFSIAEKQAVEQAKQVLNAGNARLALVKLGQALESHLP
;
A
#
# COMPACT_ATOMS: atom_id res chain seq x y z
N MET A 1 11.23 -18.43 4.15
CA MET A 1 11.92 -17.25 3.57
C MET A 1 11.80 -16.13 4.57
N SER A 2 12.92 -15.60 5.06
CA SER A 2 12.91 -14.44 5.97
C SER A 2 12.63 -13.21 5.11
N ILE A 3 11.36 -12.80 5.04
CA ILE A 3 10.98 -11.53 4.43
C ILE A 3 11.63 -10.48 5.34
N LYS A 4 12.63 -9.76 4.84
CA LYS A 4 13.21 -8.65 5.62
C LYS A 4 12.08 -7.66 5.90
N PRO A 5 11.95 -7.15 7.14
CA PRO A 5 10.95 -6.15 7.45
C PRO A 5 11.12 -4.96 6.50
N PHE A 6 10.03 -4.53 5.88
CA PHE A 6 10.04 -3.34 5.04
C PHE A 6 10.37 -2.14 5.95
N MET A 7 11.42 -1.40 5.62
CA MET A 7 11.89 -0.26 6.43
C MET A 7 12.12 0.94 5.51
N PRO A 8 11.05 1.63 5.08
CA PRO A 8 11.17 2.80 4.22
C PRO A 8 11.90 3.92 4.94
N GLN A 9 12.88 4.55 4.30
CA GLN A 9 13.59 5.72 4.83
C GLN A 9 13.00 7.02 4.29
N SER A 10 12.40 6.97 3.11
CA SER A 10 11.80 8.09 2.38
C SER A 10 10.38 7.76 1.89
N VAL A 11 9.68 8.75 1.35
CA VAL A 11 8.40 8.52 0.66
C VAL A 11 8.61 7.86 -0.71
N GLU A 12 9.78 8.04 -1.34
CA GLU A 12 10.14 7.33 -2.57
C GLU A 12 10.23 5.82 -2.34
N ASP A 13 10.73 5.38 -1.18
CA ASP A 13 10.74 3.95 -0.81
C ASP A 13 9.33 3.37 -0.71
N LEU A 14 8.36 4.17 -0.24
CA LEU A 14 6.94 3.78 -0.18
C LEU A 14 6.36 3.61 -1.58
N LYS A 15 6.68 4.53 -2.51
CA LYS A 15 6.30 4.43 -3.92
C LYS A 15 6.92 3.20 -4.58
N GLY A 16 8.21 2.99 -4.40
CA GLY A 16 8.90 1.81 -4.95
C GLY A 16 8.29 0.50 -4.45
N ARG A 17 7.95 0.42 -3.15
CA ARG A 17 7.26 -0.74 -2.59
C ARG A 17 5.85 -0.91 -3.12
N LEU A 18 5.12 0.19 -3.34
CA LEU A 18 3.79 0.16 -3.94
C LEU A 18 3.85 -0.42 -5.36
N ASP A 19 4.79 0.03 -6.19
CA ASP A 19 4.97 -0.46 -7.57
C ASP A 19 5.37 -1.94 -7.60
N GLU A 20 6.26 -2.38 -6.69
CA GLU A 20 6.64 -3.78 -6.53
C GLU A 20 5.41 -4.65 -6.22
N LEU A 21 4.63 -4.26 -5.20
CA LEU A 21 3.43 -4.99 -4.80
C LEU A 21 2.36 -4.97 -5.90
N TRP A 22 2.23 -3.85 -6.62
CA TRP A 22 1.34 -3.74 -7.76
C TRP A 22 1.72 -4.73 -8.87
N GLY A 23 3.01 -4.82 -9.20
CA GLY A 23 3.54 -5.81 -10.14
C GLY A 23 3.19 -7.25 -9.73
N LEU A 24 3.36 -7.58 -8.44
CA LEU A 24 3.00 -8.91 -7.92
C LEU A 24 1.50 -9.22 -8.05
N THR A 25 0.61 -8.21 -8.04
CA THR A 25 -0.82 -8.41 -8.29
C THR A 25 -1.21 -8.57 -9.76
N ASN A 26 -0.29 -8.35 -10.71
CA ASN A 26 -0.50 -8.70 -12.11
C ASN A 26 -0.24 -10.18 -12.38
N ASP A 27 0.73 -10.77 -11.68
CA ASP A 27 1.10 -12.19 -11.83
C ASP A 27 0.36 -13.13 -10.87
N ALA A 28 -0.08 -12.62 -9.71
CA ALA A 28 -0.86 -13.40 -8.75
C ALA A 28 -2.37 -13.27 -9.03
N ALA A 29 -3.08 -14.39 -8.92
CA ALA A 29 -4.54 -14.42 -8.81
C ALA A 29 -5.02 -13.36 -7.79
N PRO A 30 -6.23 -12.78 -7.96
CA PRO A 30 -6.70 -11.58 -7.25
C PRO A 30 -6.68 -11.66 -5.71
N TYR A 31 -6.42 -12.84 -5.17
CA TYR A 31 -6.25 -13.10 -3.76
C TYR A 31 -5.05 -14.02 -3.56
N SER A 32 -3.89 -13.47 -3.22
CA SER A 32 -2.89 -14.25 -2.50
C SER A 32 -2.82 -13.69 -1.09
N ASP A 33 -3.21 -14.48 -0.09
CA ASP A 33 -3.05 -14.13 1.33
C ASP A 33 -1.60 -13.69 1.64
N SER A 34 -0.64 -14.19 0.86
CA SER A 34 0.76 -13.79 0.88
C SER A 34 0.99 -12.29 0.69
N LEU A 35 0.16 -11.58 -0.08
CA LEU A 35 0.32 -10.14 -0.30
C LEU A 35 -0.40 -9.30 0.76
N ARG A 36 -1.35 -9.87 1.51
CA ARG A 36 -2.12 -9.11 2.49
C ARG A 36 -1.22 -8.49 3.56
N GLY A 37 -0.28 -9.26 4.09
CA GLY A 37 0.67 -8.78 5.10
C GLY A 37 1.52 -7.62 4.58
N GLU A 38 2.05 -7.78 3.37
CA GLU A 38 2.91 -6.79 2.72
C GLU A 38 2.19 -5.46 2.41
N VAL A 39 0.95 -5.54 1.90
CA VAL A 39 0.14 -4.35 1.63
C VAL A 39 -0.27 -3.67 2.94
N LEU A 40 -0.58 -4.43 3.99
CA LEU A 40 -0.92 -3.87 5.30
C LEU A 40 0.28 -3.13 5.92
N ASP A 41 1.47 -3.72 5.80
CA ASP A 41 2.72 -3.12 6.29
C ASP A 41 3.03 -1.82 5.54
N LEU A 42 2.87 -1.81 4.21
CA LEU A 42 2.98 -0.60 3.40
C LEU A 42 1.98 0.48 3.84
N ILE A 43 0.70 0.14 4.01
CA ILE A 43 -0.33 1.07 4.50
C ILE A 43 0.08 1.68 5.84
N TRP A 44 0.54 0.84 6.77
CA TRP A 44 0.97 1.30 8.09
C TRP A 44 2.14 2.29 7.98
N HIS A 45 3.16 1.96 7.18
CA HIS A 45 4.29 2.86 6.96
C HIS A 45 3.89 4.18 6.30
N CYS A 46 2.97 4.14 5.32
CA CYS A 46 2.41 5.35 4.71
C CYS A 46 1.73 6.24 5.76
N GLN A 47 0.91 5.67 6.65
CA GLN A 47 0.23 6.43 7.72
C GLN A 47 1.19 7.07 8.72
N GLN A 48 2.36 6.45 8.96
CA GLN A 48 3.36 6.96 9.91
C GLN A 48 4.28 8.02 9.29
N LYS A 49 4.65 7.86 8.01
CA LYS A 49 5.69 8.68 7.36
C LYS A 49 5.14 9.81 6.50
N VAL A 50 3.94 9.66 5.95
CA VAL A 50 3.35 10.67 5.08
C VAL A 50 2.38 11.53 5.88
N PRO A 51 2.56 12.87 5.91
CA PRO A 51 1.65 13.77 6.62
C PRO A 51 0.36 13.97 5.81
N PHE A 52 -0.41 12.90 5.63
CA PHE A 52 -1.65 12.92 4.86
C PHE A 52 -2.66 13.95 5.37
N SER A 53 -3.30 14.64 4.45
CA SER A 53 -4.49 15.45 4.68
C SER A 53 -5.68 14.58 5.13
N ILE A 54 -6.77 15.21 5.57
CA ILE A 54 -7.98 14.47 5.99
C ILE A 54 -8.55 13.62 4.85
N ALA A 55 -8.57 14.15 3.62
CA ALA A 55 -9.06 13.45 2.45
C ALA A 55 -8.17 12.24 2.10
N GLU A 56 -6.84 12.42 2.17
CA GLU A 56 -5.88 11.34 1.91
C GLU A 56 -5.96 10.25 2.98
N LYS A 57 -6.14 10.61 4.27
CA LYS A 57 -6.36 9.64 5.34
C LYS A 57 -7.62 8.79 5.11
N GLN A 58 -8.69 9.40 4.59
CA GLN A 58 -9.89 8.65 4.21
C GLN A 58 -9.60 7.67 3.05
N ALA A 59 -8.82 8.07 2.06
CA ALA A 59 -8.42 7.19 0.96
C ALA A 59 -7.55 6.01 1.45
N VAL A 60 -6.63 6.24 2.38
CA VAL A 60 -5.82 5.19 3.01
C VAL A 60 -6.66 4.24 3.85
N GLU A 61 -7.64 4.74 4.62
CA GLU A 61 -8.58 3.87 5.34
C GLU A 61 -9.47 3.04 4.40
N GLN A 62 -9.90 3.62 3.26
CA GLN A 62 -10.59 2.86 2.23
C GLN A 62 -9.70 1.77 1.63
N ALA A 63 -8.40 2.05 1.40
CA ALA A 63 -7.45 1.04 0.95
C ALA A 63 -7.38 -0.15 1.93
N LYS A 64 -7.32 0.15 3.23
CA LYS A 64 -7.33 -0.87 4.30
C LYS A 64 -8.63 -1.69 4.34
N GLN A 65 -9.79 -1.05 4.15
CA GLN A 65 -11.08 -1.76 4.07
C GLN A 65 -11.13 -2.69 2.86
N VAL A 66 -10.67 -2.23 1.71
CA VAL A 66 -10.60 -3.01 0.47
C VAL A 66 -9.63 -4.20 0.62
N LEU A 67 -8.50 -4.00 1.29
CA LEU A 67 -7.56 -5.07 1.62
C LEU A 67 -8.22 -6.12 2.52
N ASN A 68 -8.96 -5.69 3.53
CA ASN A 68 -9.71 -6.60 4.43
C ASN A 68 -10.83 -7.36 3.70
N ALA A 69 -11.43 -6.74 2.68
CA ALA A 69 -12.39 -7.39 1.78
C ALA A 69 -11.73 -8.35 0.78
N GLY A 70 -10.39 -8.43 0.78
CA GLY A 70 -9.66 -9.41 -0.02
C GLY A 70 -9.06 -8.91 -1.31
N ASN A 71 -9.19 -7.62 -1.61
CA ASN A 71 -8.76 -7.09 -2.90
C ASN A 71 -7.48 -6.29 -2.73
N ALA A 72 -6.35 -6.99 -2.62
CA ALA A 72 -5.04 -6.36 -2.45
C ALA A 72 -4.70 -5.39 -3.59
N ARG A 73 -5.12 -5.74 -4.82
CA ARG A 73 -4.97 -4.87 -5.99
C ARG A 73 -5.72 -3.56 -5.78
N LEU A 74 -7.04 -3.60 -5.60
CA LEU A 74 -7.81 -2.37 -5.43
C LEU A 74 -7.36 -1.55 -4.20
N ALA A 75 -6.85 -2.20 -3.16
CA ALA A 75 -6.23 -1.51 -2.02
C ALA A 75 -4.98 -0.72 -2.44
N LEU A 76 -4.07 -1.33 -3.21
CA LEU A 76 -2.88 -0.66 -3.74
C LEU A 76 -3.22 0.50 -4.66
N VAL A 77 -4.26 0.40 -5.51
CA VAL A 77 -4.72 1.54 -6.34
C VAL A 77 -5.10 2.72 -5.46
N LYS A 78 -5.91 2.48 -4.43
CA LYS A 78 -6.39 3.53 -3.53
C LYS A 78 -5.24 4.16 -2.73
N LEU A 79 -4.28 3.34 -2.32
CA LEU A 79 -3.09 3.83 -1.63
C LEU A 79 -2.20 4.67 -2.57
N GLY A 80 -2.04 4.25 -3.82
CA GLY A 80 -1.32 4.98 -4.86
C GLY A 80 -1.94 6.35 -5.09
N GLN A 81 -3.25 6.41 -5.27
CA GLN A 81 -3.98 7.68 -5.42
C GLN A 81 -3.76 8.64 -4.25
N ALA A 82 -3.71 8.13 -3.01
CA ALA A 82 -3.44 8.94 -1.83
C ALA A 82 -1.98 9.48 -1.82
N LEU A 83 -1.02 8.66 -2.25
CA LEU A 83 0.39 9.06 -2.34
C LEU A 83 0.66 10.04 -3.49
N GLU A 84 0.03 9.84 -4.65
CA GLU A 84 0.13 10.73 -5.81
C GLU A 84 -0.54 12.08 -5.56
N SER A 85 -1.67 12.10 -4.84
CA SER A 85 -2.33 13.36 -4.43
C SER A 85 -1.45 14.19 -3.50
N HIS A 86 -0.59 13.54 -2.72
CA HIS A 86 0.31 14.17 -1.75
C HIS A 86 1.63 14.64 -2.37
N LEU A 87 2.12 13.94 -3.40
CA LEU A 87 3.39 14.21 -4.07
C LEU A 87 3.15 14.42 -5.57
N PRO A 88 2.90 15.66 -6.01
CA PRO A 88 2.77 16.00 -7.44
C PRO A 88 4.07 15.80 -8.22
#